data_AF-B7TVX0-F1
#
_entry.id   AF-B7TVX0-F1
#
_cell.length_a   1.000
_cell.length_b   1.000
_cell.length_c   1.000
_cell.angle_alpha   90.00
_cell.angle_beta   90.00
_cell.angle_gamma   90.00
#
_symmetry.space_group_name_H-M   'P 1'
#
loop_
_entity.id
_entity.type
_entity.pdbx_description
1 polymer ?
#
loop_
_entity_poly.entity_id
_entity_poly.type
_entity_poly.pdbx_seq_one_letter_code
_entity_poly.pdbx_strand_id
1 'polypeptide(L)'
;GEFYQLDLEMSFVTQEDIFQVIETTLYKVFTKFSCKSVDKNFPRLTYKEAMLKYGSDKPDLRNPLSISDVTEVFRDSGFNIFKSNIQQGMVVRAIPAPKTARKPRSFFDKKIEHAQKEFGAKGLGYITFDKDGTIKGPIAKFFNDNKLNHIREVTNIKPGDSIFFASD
;
A
#
# COMPACT_ATOMS: atom_id res chain seq x y z
N GLY A 1 26.42 -19.37 3.83
CA GLY A 1 27.26 -18.74 2.79
C GLY A 1 27.87 -17.51 3.39
N GLU A 2 29.14 -17.23 3.08
CA GLU A 2 29.77 -15.96 3.44
C GLU A 2 29.15 -14.81 2.64
N PHE A 3 29.04 -13.64 3.25
CA PHE A 3 28.60 -12.41 2.60
C PHE A 3 29.54 -11.27 2.98
N TYR A 4 29.63 -10.27 2.09
CA TYR A 4 30.48 -9.10 2.30
C TYR A 4 29.66 -7.93 2.82
N GLN A 5 30.25 -7.15 3.71
CA GLN A 5 29.70 -5.90 4.21
C GLN A 5 30.69 -4.77 3.97
N LEU A 6 30.17 -3.58 3.67
CA LEU A 6 30.93 -2.35 3.72
C LEU A 6 30.66 -1.69 5.07
N ASP A 7 31.60 -1.84 5.99
CA ASP A 7 31.50 -1.29 7.33
C ASP A 7 32.05 0.15 7.37
N LEU A 8 31.38 1.05 8.08
CA LEU A 8 31.71 2.48 8.17
C LEU A 8 31.40 3.03 9.56
N GLU A 9 32.39 3.66 10.18
CA GLU A 9 32.23 4.44 11.41
C GLU A 9 32.80 5.86 11.24
N MET A 10 32.17 6.83 11.89
CA MET A 10 32.56 8.25 11.86
C MET A 10 32.44 8.83 13.26
N SER A 11 33.41 9.66 13.68
CA SER A 11 33.42 10.31 15.00
C SER A 11 32.94 11.76 14.92
N PHE A 12 32.26 12.24 15.97
CA PHE A 12 31.78 13.63 16.08
C PHE A 12 30.81 14.06 14.96
N VAL A 13 29.99 13.14 14.47
CA VAL A 13 29.01 13.38 13.40
C VAL A 13 27.56 13.23 13.86
N THR A 14 26.65 13.79 13.09
CA THR A 14 25.20 13.61 13.21
C THR A 14 24.69 12.55 12.21
N GLN A 15 23.42 12.15 12.36
CA GLN A 15 22.76 11.26 11.39
C GLN A 15 22.76 11.84 9.96
N GLU A 16 22.61 13.17 9.84
CA GLU A 16 22.56 13.84 8.53
C GLU A 16 23.90 13.75 7.79
N ASP A 17 25.00 13.90 8.53
CA ASP A 17 26.35 13.79 7.96
C ASP A 17 26.59 12.40 7.37
N ILE A 18 26.14 11.34 8.07
CA ILE A 18 26.22 9.96 7.61
C ILE A 18 25.39 9.79 6.32
N PHE A 19 24.15 10.27 6.31
CA PHE A 19 23.30 10.19 5.11
C PHE A 19 23.93 10.89 3.91
N GLN A 20 24.47 12.09 4.08
CA GLN A 20 25.12 12.82 2.98
C GLN A 20 26.30 12.05 2.38
N VAL A 21 27.14 11.43 3.22
CA VAL A 21 28.26 10.60 2.76
C VAL A 21 27.77 9.37 1.99
N ILE A 22 26.80 8.65 2.53
CA ILE A 22 26.26 7.42 1.92
C ILE A 22 25.50 7.73 0.63
N GLU A 23 24.56 8.68 0.64
CA GLU A 23 23.77 9.07 -0.54
C GLU A 23 24.70 9.54 -1.69
N THR A 24 25.72 10.35 -1.37
CA THR A 24 26.73 10.80 -2.36
C THR A 24 27.51 9.62 -2.93
N THR A 25 27.91 8.68 -2.07
CA THR A 25 28.66 7.48 -2.48
C THR A 25 27.81 6.59 -3.39
N LEU A 26 26.57 6.31 -2.99
CA LEU A 26 25.62 5.54 -3.79
C LEU A 26 25.38 6.18 -5.16
N TYR A 27 25.07 7.49 -5.18
CA TYR A 27 24.87 8.22 -6.43
C TYR A 27 26.09 8.07 -7.36
N LYS A 28 27.30 8.33 -6.87
CA LYS A 28 28.55 8.21 -7.64
C LYS A 28 28.77 6.79 -8.17
N VAL A 29 28.59 5.77 -7.33
CA VAL A 29 28.75 4.36 -7.73
C VAL A 29 27.79 4.00 -8.85
N PHE A 30 26.50 4.31 -8.71
CA PHE A 30 25.51 4.03 -9.76
C PHE A 30 25.83 4.80 -11.05
N THR A 31 26.17 6.09 -10.97
CA THR A 31 26.51 6.88 -12.18
C THR A 31 27.79 6.43 -12.88
N LYS A 32 28.76 5.89 -12.14
CA LYS A 32 30.06 5.48 -12.70
C LYS A 32 29.99 4.08 -13.32
N PHE A 33 29.27 3.16 -12.68
CA PHE A 33 29.31 1.73 -13.02
C PHE A 33 28.00 1.21 -13.62
N SER A 34 26.94 2.03 -13.72
CA SER A 34 25.67 1.66 -14.32
C SER A 34 25.26 2.63 -15.43
N CYS A 35 24.45 2.14 -16.38
CA CYS A 35 23.74 2.96 -17.35
C CYS A 35 22.34 3.38 -16.87
N LYS A 36 21.92 2.96 -15.67
CA LYS A 36 20.61 3.31 -15.09
C LYS A 36 20.69 4.67 -14.40
N SER A 37 19.59 5.43 -14.46
CA SER A 37 19.45 6.70 -13.75
C SER A 37 19.18 6.47 -12.26
N VAL A 38 19.77 7.32 -11.42
CA VAL A 38 19.54 7.40 -9.98
C VAL A 38 19.26 8.86 -9.62
N ASP A 39 18.27 9.09 -8.78
CA ASP A 39 17.96 10.43 -8.30
C ASP A 39 19.04 10.92 -7.34
N LYS A 40 19.35 12.21 -7.40
CA LYS A 40 20.32 12.83 -6.49
C LYS A 40 19.75 12.99 -5.07
N ASN A 41 18.44 13.14 -4.96
CA ASN A 41 17.74 13.34 -3.70
C ASN A 41 17.00 12.06 -3.34
N PHE A 42 17.44 11.39 -2.27
CA PHE A 42 16.84 10.15 -1.81
C PHE A 42 15.61 10.47 -0.94
N PRO A 43 14.43 9.88 -1.22
CA PRO A 43 13.25 10.12 -0.41
C PRO A 43 13.45 9.54 0.99
N ARG A 44 13.12 10.34 2.01
CA ARG A 44 13.21 9.94 3.41
C ARG A 44 11.81 9.68 3.93
N LEU A 45 11.59 8.46 4.41
CA LEU A 45 10.36 8.04 5.05
C LEU A 45 10.69 7.64 6.48
N THR A 46 9.90 8.12 7.43
CA THR A 46 9.92 7.52 8.76
C THR A 46 9.42 6.08 8.66
N TYR A 47 9.84 5.23 9.60
CA TYR A 47 9.33 3.86 9.70
C TYR A 47 7.79 3.82 9.71
N LYS A 48 7.16 4.72 10.47
CA LYS A 48 5.71 4.82 10.57
C LYS A 48 5.07 5.12 9.21
N GLU A 49 5.61 6.06 8.44
CA GLU A 49 5.09 6.38 7.10
C GLU A 49 5.27 5.21 6.13
N ALA A 50 6.45 4.57 6.14
CA ALA A 50 6.73 3.43 5.27
C ALA A 50 5.76 2.26 5.54
N MET A 51 5.56 1.93 6.81
CA MET A 51 4.63 0.87 7.22
C MET A 51 3.18 1.23 6.92
N LEU A 52 2.74 2.45 7.22
CA LEU A 52 1.34 2.85 7.00
C LEU A 52 0.98 2.94 5.51
N LYS A 53 1.90 3.44 4.68
CA LYS A 53 1.62 3.72 3.26
C LYS A 53 1.95 2.53 2.36
N TYR A 54 2.88 1.67 2.75
CA TYR A 54 3.38 0.60 1.87
C TYR A 54 3.42 -0.78 2.53
N GLY A 55 3.18 -0.89 3.84
CA GLY A 55 3.22 -2.17 4.56
C GLY A 55 4.62 -2.79 4.64
N SER A 56 5.67 -2.00 4.42
CA SER A 56 7.05 -2.45 4.42
C SER A 56 7.99 -1.33 4.85
N ASP A 57 9.02 -1.68 5.63
CA ASP A 57 10.13 -0.81 6.02
C ASP A 57 11.19 -0.63 4.91
N LYS A 58 11.06 -1.37 3.81
CA LYS A 58 11.87 -1.29 2.58
C LYS A 58 10.98 -1.21 1.34
N PRO A 59 10.12 -0.17 1.24
CA PRO A 59 9.11 -0.11 0.21
C PRO A 59 9.72 0.06 -1.18
N ASP A 60 9.18 -0.65 -2.16
CA ASP A 60 9.50 -0.40 -3.58
C ASP A 60 8.67 0.79 -4.09
N LEU A 61 9.25 1.98 -4.05
CA LEU A 61 8.60 3.23 -4.45
C LEU A 61 8.32 3.34 -5.96
N ARG A 62 8.82 2.39 -6.77
CA ARG A 62 8.47 2.31 -8.21
C ARG A 62 7.08 1.72 -8.39
N ASN A 63 6.57 0.98 -7.39
CA ASN A 63 5.22 0.50 -7.36
C ASN A 63 4.29 1.66 -6.96
N PRO A 64 3.35 2.09 -7.82
CA PRO A 64 2.49 3.24 -7.53
C PRO A 64 1.42 2.95 -6.47
N LEU A 65 1.30 1.70 -6.01
CA LEU A 65 0.31 1.32 -5.00
C LEU A 65 0.65 1.94 -3.65
N SER A 66 -0.37 2.50 -3.02
CA SER A 66 -0.29 3.00 -1.65
C SER A 66 -1.53 2.59 -0.87
N ILE A 67 -1.31 2.32 0.41
CA ILE A 67 -2.35 1.96 1.37
C ILE A 67 -2.99 3.24 1.89
N SER A 68 -4.30 3.22 2.06
CA SER A 68 -5.08 4.36 2.54
C SER A 68 -5.94 3.97 3.75
N ASP A 69 -6.07 4.88 4.71
CA ASP A 69 -7.09 4.73 5.77
C ASP A 69 -8.48 5.01 5.20
N VAL A 70 -9.41 4.08 5.41
CA VAL A 70 -10.82 4.26 5.05
C VAL A 70 -11.74 3.87 6.20
N THR A 71 -11.21 3.84 7.43
CA THR A 71 -11.92 3.39 8.63
C THR A 71 -13.27 4.08 8.81
N GLU A 72 -13.31 5.40 8.63
CA GLU A 72 -14.54 6.19 8.79
C GLU A 72 -15.65 5.83 7.80
N VAL A 73 -15.31 5.31 6.62
CA VAL A 73 -16.30 4.86 5.63
C VAL A 73 -17.11 3.67 6.16
N PHE A 74 -16.45 2.82 6.96
CA PHE A 74 -17.01 1.56 7.45
C PHE A 74 -17.65 1.67 8.84
N ARG A 75 -17.36 2.72 9.61
CA ARG A 75 -17.88 2.94 10.98
C ARG A 75 -19.41 2.85 11.04
N ASP A 76 -20.09 3.48 10.08
CA ASP A 76 -21.55 3.44 9.93
C ASP A 76 -21.99 2.66 8.67
N SER A 77 -21.23 1.64 8.27
CA SER A 77 -21.64 0.78 7.15
C SER A 77 -22.55 -0.35 7.61
N GLY A 78 -23.37 -0.88 6.69
CA GLY A 78 -24.13 -2.11 6.91
C GLY A 78 -23.27 -3.38 6.91
N PHE A 79 -21.94 -3.24 6.77
CA PHE A 79 -21.01 -4.35 6.74
C PHE A 79 -20.51 -4.67 8.15
N ASN A 80 -21.27 -5.51 8.87
CA ASN A 80 -21.10 -5.78 10.29
C ASN A 80 -19.71 -6.27 10.70
N ILE A 81 -18.99 -6.99 9.82
CA ILE A 81 -17.66 -7.52 10.15
C ILE A 81 -16.68 -6.38 10.42
N PHE A 82 -16.53 -5.44 9.48
CA PHE A 82 -15.63 -4.30 9.68
C PHE A 82 -16.14 -3.33 10.73
N LYS A 83 -17.46 -3.12 10.81
CA LYS A 83 -18.04 -2.29 11.88
C LYS A 83 -17.67 -2.82 13.27
N SER A 84 -17.79 -4.14 13.49
CA SER A 84 -17.42 -4.79 14.75
C SER A 84 -15.91 -4.69 15.04
N ASN A 85 -15.07 -4.91 14.03
CA ASN A 85 -13.62 -4.77 14.17
C ASN A 85 -13.23 -3.35 14.59
N ILE A 86 -13.83 -2.32 13.98
CA ILE A 86 -13.59 -0.91 14.33
C ILE A 86 -13.98 -0.64 15.79
N GLN A 87 -15.08 -1.19 16.26
CA GLN A 87 -15.50 -1.06 17.67
C GLN A 87 -14.52 -1.72 18.64
N GLN A 88 -13.75 -2.71 18.18
CA GLN A 88 -12.68 -3.37 18.93
C GLN A 88 -11.33 -2.62 18.82
N GLY A 89 -11.30 -1.47 18.14
CA GLY A 89 -10.10 -0.65 17.99
C GLY A 89 -9.25 -0.95 16.76
N MET A 90 -9.71 -1.84 15.87
CA MET A 90 -9.04 -2.12 14.59
C MET A 90 -9.28 -0.98 13.58
N VAL A 91 -8.45 -0.93 12.54
CA VAL A 91 -8.59 0.01 11.43
C VAL A 91 -9.01 -0.71 10.16
N VAL A 92 -9.51 0.03 9.17
CA VAL A 92 -9.78 -0.50 7.83
C VAL A 92 -8.89 0.21 6.81
N ARG A 93 -8.11 -0.59 6.09
CA ARG A 93 -7.14 -0.12 5.09
C ARG A 93 -7.59 -0.52 3.69
N ALA A 94 -7.53 0.43 2.76
CA ALA A 94 -7.79 0.21 1.35
C ALA A 94 -6.48 0.02 0.58
N ILE A 95 -6.46 -0.98 -0.30
CA ILE A 95 -5.32 -1.32 -1.16
C ILE A 95 -5.80 -1.34 -2.62
N PRO A 96 -5.39 -0.35 -3.44
CA PRO A 96 -5.76 -0.30 -4.86
C PRO A 96 -5.23 -1.51 -5.65
N ALA A 97 -6.02 -1.96 -6.61
CA ALA A 97 -5.70 -3.01 -7.56
C ALA A 97 -6.01 -2.49 -8.98
N PRO A 98 -5.08 -1.75 -9.60
CA PRO A 98 -5.31 -1.04 -10.84
C PRO A 98 -5.50 -2.00 -12.03
N LYS A 99 -6.33 -1.60 -12.98
CA LYS A 99 -6.63 -2.32 -14.23
C LYS A 99 -7.16 -3.74 -14.00
N THR A 100 -7.88 -3.97 -12.90
CA THR A 100 -8.41 -5.30 -12.54
C THR A 100 -9.91 -5.46 -12.78
N ALA A 101 -10.64 -4.45 -13.26
CA ALA A 101 -12.10 -4.56 -13.38
C ALA A 101 -12.59 -5.69 -14.31
N ARG A 102 -11.78 -6.09 -15.29
CA ARG A 102 -12.07 -7.21 -16.20
C ARG A 102 -11.58 -8.56 -15.68
N LYS A 103 -10.95 -8.61 -14.50
CA LYS A 103 -10.47 -9.87 -13.93
C LYS A 103 -11.67 -10.72 -13.47
N PRO A 104 -11.62 -12.05 -13.66
CA PRO A 104 -12.68 -12.94 -13.20
C PRO A 104 -12.71 -13.00 -11.68
N ARG A 105 -13.84 -13.41 -11.10
CA ARG A 105 -13.99 -13.60 -9.65
C ARG A 105 -12.88 -14.46 -9.03
N SER A 106 -12.46 -15.52 -9.75
CA SER A 106 -11.38 -16.42 -9.32
C SER A 106 -10.03 -15.74 -9.12
N PHE A 107 -9.77 -14.59 -9.75
CA PHE A 107 -8.58 -13.79 -9.48
C PHE A 107 -8.63 -13.20 -8.07
N PHE A 108 -9.78 -12.63 -7.67
CA PHE A 108 -9.97 -12.05 -6.35
C PHE A 108 -9.94 -13.12 -5.26
N ASP A 109 -10.64 -14.23 -5.49
CA ASP A 109 -10.67 -15.35 -4.53
C ASP A 109 -9.26 -15.90 -4.27
N LYS A 110 -8.43 -16.07 -5.30
CA LYS A 110 -7.02 -16.47 -5.16
C LYS A 110 -6.17 -15.46 -4.37
N LYS A 111 -6.44 -14.16 -4.52
CA LYS A 111 -5.72 -13.12 -3.77
C LYS A 111 -6.14 -13.10 -2.30
N ILE A 112 -7.42 -13.31 -2.02
CA ILE A 112 -7.93 -13.48 -0.65
C ILE A 112 -7.28 -14.72 -0.01
N GLU A 113 -7.29 -15.86 -0.69
CA GLU A 113 -6.68 -17.10 -0.21
C GLU A 113 -5.18 -16.93 0.09
N HIS A 114 -4.45 -16.27 -0.81
CA HIS A 114 -3.04 -15.97 -0.60
C HIS A 114 -2.81 -15.07 0.63
N ALA A 115 -3.63 -14.03 0.80
CA ALA A 115 -3.57 -13.16 1.97
C ALA A 115 -3.82 -13.92 3.29
N GLN A 116 -4.76 -14.86 3.28
CA GLN A 116 -5.06 -15.71 4.44
C GLN A 116 -3.93 -16.68 4.74
N LYS A 117 -3.38 -17.37 3.73
CA LYS A 117 -2.37 -18.42 3.92
C LYS A 117 -0.99 -17.88 4.26
N GLU A 118 -0.51 -16.88 3.53
CA GLU A 118 0.86 -16.39 3.68
C GLU A 118 1.00 -15.34 4.78
N PHE A 119 -0.06 -14.55 5.01
CA PHE A 119 -0.01 -13.39 5.91
C PHE A 119 -0.99 -13.49 7.08
N GLY A 120 -1.75 -14.58 7.21
CA GLY A 120 -2.67 -14.79 8.32
C GLY A 120 -3.86 -13.82 8.34
N ALA A 121 -4.16 -13.16 7.22
CA ALA A 121 -5.29 -12.23 7.16
C ALA A 121 -6.60 -12.97 7.48
N LYS A 122 -7.52 -12.34 8.23
CA LYS A 122 -8.84 -12.95 8.51
C LYS A 122 -9.75 -12.99 7.27
N GLY A 123 -9.46 -12.15 6.29
CA GLY A 123 -10.15 -12.06 5.00
C GLY A 123 -9.95 -10.68 4.37
N LEU A 124 -10.27 -10.54 3.08
CA LEU A 124 -10.29 -9.24 2.40
C LEU A 124 -11.65 -8.98 1.78
N GLY A 125 -12.18 -7.78 1.98
CA GLY A 125 -13.29 -7.26 1.19
C GLY A 125 -12.78 -6.73 -0.15
N TYR A 126 -13.61 -6.70 -1.19
CA TYR A 126 -13.25 -6.00 -2.42
C TYR A 126 -14.45 -5.38 -3.13
N ILE A 127 -14.18 -4.30 -3.85
CA ILE A 127 -15.08 -3.69 -4.83
C ILE A 127 -14.33 -3.40 -6.12
N THR A 128 -15.06 -3.33 -7.22
CA THR A 128 -14.56 -3.03 -8.54
C THR A 128 -15.33 -1.84 -9.11
N PHE A 129 -14.61 -0.83 -9.59
CA PHE A 129 -15.17 0.28 -10.34
C PHE A 129 -15.03 -0.03 -11.82
N ASP A 130 -16.13 -0.37 -12.48
CA ASP A 130 -16.12 -0.64 -13.91
C ASP A 130 -16.13 0.68 -14.72
N LYS A 131 -15.78 0.60 -15.99
CA LYS A 131 -15.61 1.78 -16.87
C LYS A 131 -16.93 2.44 -17.24
N ASP A 132 -18.03 1.70 -17.18
CA ASP A 132 -19.40 2.18 -17.39
C ASP A 132 -19.98 2.90 -16.16
N GLY A 133 -19.21 2.99 -15.06
CA GLY A 133 -19.65 3.57 -13.80
C GLY A 133 -20.27 2.55 -12.84
N THR A 134 -20.50 1.31 -13.28
CA THR A 134 -21.05 0.25 -12.44
C THR A 134 -20.06 -0.16 -11.35
N ILE A 135 -20.54 -0.37 -10.13
CA ILE A 135 -19.72 -0.85 -9.01
C ILE A 135 -20.11 -2.29 -8.71
N LYS A 136 -19.13 -3.18 -8.73
CA LYS A 136 -19.29 -4.63 -8.55
C LYS A 136 -18.53 -5.08 -7.30
N GLY A 137 -18.91 -6.23 -6.77
CA GLY A 137 -18.17 -6.90 -5.69
C GLY A 137 -19.04 -7.23 -4.46
N PRO A 138 -18.56 -8.13 -3.58
CA PRO A 138 -19.36 -8.68 -2.48
C PRO A 138 -19.86 -7.64 -1.49
N ILE A 139 -19.10 -6.57 -1.31
CA ILE A 139 -19.40 -5.52 -0.34
C ILE A 139 -19.91 -4.22 -0.98
N ALA A 140 -20.06 -4.16 -2.31
CA ALA A 140 -20.47 -2.95 -3.03
C ALA A 140 -21.83 -2.40 -2.54
N LYS A 141 -22.77 -3.28 -2.22
CA LYS A 141 -24.11 -2.93 -1.72
C LYS A 141 -24.14 -2.21 -0.36
N PHE A 142 -23.03 -2.21 0.38
CA PHE A 142 -22.96 -1.58 1.71
C PHE A 142 -22.48 -0.12 1.67
N PHE A 143 -22.19 0.40 0.48
CA PHE A 143 -21.79 1.79 0.29
C PHE A 143 -22.88 2.58 -0.43
N ASN A 144 -23.03 3.84 -0.04
CA ASN A 144 -23.77 4.84 -0.79
C ASN A 144 -22.82 5.70 -1.61
N ASP A 145 -23.34 6.55 -2.48
CA ASP A 145 -22.53 7.37 -3.39
C ASP A 145 -21.53 8.28 -2.66
N ASN A 146 -21.91 8.85 -1.52
CA ASN A 146 -21.03 9.69 -0.71
C ASN A 146 -19.79 8.91 -0.21
N LYS A 147 -20.01 7.71 0.32
CA LYS A 147 -18.92 6.83 0.77
C LYS A 147 -18.02 6.38 -0.38
N LEU A 148 -18.62 6.07 -1.53
CA LEU A 148 -17.87 5.66 -2.72
C LEU A 148 -17.02 6.80 -3.27
N ASN A 149 -17.54 8.03 -3.28
CA ASN A 149 -16.79 9.22 -3.68
C ASN A 149 -15.62 9.48 -2.73
N HIS A 150 -15.83 9.39 -1.42
CA HIS A 150 -14.74 9.53 -0.46
C HIS A 150 -13.65 8.47 -0.65
N ILE A 151 -14.04 7.20 -0.86
CA ILE A 151 -13.06 6.14 -1.20
C ILE A 151 -12.28 6.53 -2.45
N ARG A 152 -12.94 7.02 -3.51
CA ARG A 152 -12.25 7.41 -4.75
C ARG A 152 -11.24 8.53 -4.53
N GLU A 153 -11.60 9.54 -3.74
CA GLU A 153 -10.73 10.68 -3.42
C GLU A 153 -9.47 10.23 -2.66
N VAL A 154 -9.65 9.44 -1.60
CA VAL A 154 -8.53 9.02 -0.74
C VAL A 154 -7.62 8.02 -1.44
N THR A 155 -8.18 7.12 -2.25
CA THR A 155 -7.42 6.03 -2.89
C THR A 155 -6.92 6.37 -4.30
N ASN A 156 -7.38 7.49 -4.87
CA ASN A 156 -7.09 7.92 -6.25
C ASN A 156 -7.38 6.83 -7.30
N ILE A 157 -8.42 6.03 -7.05
CA ILE A 157 -8.84 4.91 -7.90
C ILE A 157 -9.47 5.44 -9.20
N LYS A 158 -9.28 4.73 -10.32
CA LYS A 158 -9.84 5.12 -11.62
C LYS A 158 -10.90 4.12 -12.10
N PRO A 159 -11.81 4.53 -13.01
CA PRO A 159 -12.68 3.58 -13.70
C PRO A 159 -11.85 2.49 -14.40
N GLY A 160 -12.16 1.22 -14.11
CA GLY A 160 -11.41 0.06 -14.56
C GLY A 160 -10.53 -0.60 -13.48
N ASP A 161 -10.50 -0.06 -12.27
CA ASP A 161 -9.72 -0.57 -11.15
C ASP A 161 -10.60 -1.26 -10.09
N SER A 162 -9.95 -1.99 -9.18
CA SER A 162 -10.60 -2.54 -7.98
C SER A 162 -9.87 -2.11 -6.72
N ILE A 163 -10.51 -2.25 -5.57
CA ILE A 163 -9.90 -1.98 -4.26
C ILE A 163 -10.13 -3.20 -3.38
N PHE A 164 -9.08 -3.65 -2.71
CA PHE A 164 -9.18 -4.57 -1.59
C PHE A 164 -9.24 -3.80 -0.27
N PHE A 165 -9.92 -4.37 0.70
CA PHE A 165 -10.04 -3.82 2.05
C PHE A 165 -9.62 -4.87 3.06
N ALA A 166 -8.69 -4.50 3.93
CA ALA A 166 -8.25 -5.29 5.06
C ALA A 166 -8.67 -4.59 6.36
N SER A 167 -9.05 -5.37 7.35
CA SER A 167 -9.32 -4.88 8.70
C SER A 167 -8.46 -5.64 9.68
N ASP A 168 -7.63 -4.90 10.41
CA ASP A 168 -6.66 -5.38 11.38
C ASP A 168 -6.38 -4.29 12.43
#